data_AF-A0A661JDA4-F1
#
_entry.id   AF-A0A661JDA4-F1
#
_cell.length_a   1.000
_cell.length_b   1.000
_cell.length_c   1.000
_cell.angle_alpha   90.00
_cell.angle_beta   90.00
_cell.angle_gamma   90.00
#
_symmetry.space_group_name_H-M   'P 1'
#
loop_
_entity.id
_entity.type
_entity.pdbx_description
1 polymer ?
#
loop_
_entity_poly.entity_id
_entity_poly.type
_entity_poly.pdbx_seq_one_letter_code
_entity_poly.pdbx_strand_id
1 'polypeptide(L)'
;MWDREAPERLKEKFPEAVLAVEESRGEVALRVKKEEISPLCQFLREELSYDMLTDLCGVDYPERQRRFEVVYLLHSMKDNRRLRLKVEVGEGEAVPSVEGIWKAAGWLEREVYDMFGVKFEGHSDLRRILTWEGFQGHPLRKDFPVEGEDFGRYELPPEPPDLHPPKGLLEEGDGRYMVVNMGPQHPATHGVLRVVLKLEGEQIVDAVPVLGHLHRGVEKLAETMTYTQALTLTDRMDYAAALSNNLAYMMTVEKLFGVEPPKRAQYIRVMLAEFSRLTSHLLWIATHALDIGAMTVYFYAFRERETVLDFIEEITGARLTPSFLRIGGVAADLPEGIEEKIGKFLEEFPSRVKEYETLLTKNIIWLKRTRDVGVLPPEEAINYGVTGPVLRGSGVAWDLRKALPYSSYDEFDFDVPVGERGDVYDRYLVRLEEMRQSARIIRQVLDKLRETPPGDIGVDD
;
A
#
# COMPACT_ATOMS: atom_id res chain seq x y z
N MET A 1 -7.03 -9.07 15.20
CA MET A 1 -6.39 -9.22 16.54
C MET A 1 -5.17 -10.11 16.41
N TRP A 2 -4.13 -9.96 17.24
CA TRP A 2 -2.96 -10.85 17.20
C TRP A 2 -3.27 -12.20 17.85
N ASP A 3 -2.92 -13.30 17.18
CA ASP A 3 -3.26 -14.64 17.62
C ASP A 3 -2.31 -15.14 18.71
N ARG A 4 -2.81 -15.22 19.94
CA ARG A 4 -2.07 -15.70 21.11
C ARG A 4 -2.12 -17.22 21.29
N GLU A 5 -3.04 -17.90 20.61
CA GLU A 5 -3.22 -19.36 20.71
C GLU A 5 -2.44 -20.11 19.61
N ALA A 6 -2.22 -19.47 18.46
CA ALA A 6 -1.43 -20.04 17.36
C ALA A 6 -0.03 -20.54 17.80
N PRO A 7 0.73 -19.83 18.65
CA PRO A 7 2.01 -20.33 19.17
C PRO A 7 1.94 -21.71 19.83
N GLU A 8 0.89 -21.99 20.61
CA GLU A 8 0.74 -23.27 21.31
C GLU A 8 0.44 -24.40 20.32
N ARG A 9 -0.51 -24.16 19.41
CA ARG A 9 -0.88 -25.12 18.35
C ARG A 9 0.31 -25.45 17.43
N LEU A 10 1.15 -24.45 17.13
CA LEU A 10 2.35 -24.65 16.33
C LEU A 10 3.43 -25.42 17.08
N LYS A 11 3.61 -25.18 18.38
CA LYS A 11 4.54 -25.97 19.21
C LYS A 11 4.11 -27.42 19.35
N GLU A 12 2.82 -27.70 19.44
CA GLU A 12 2.30 -29.07 19.51
C GLU A 12 2.57 -29.84 18.21
N LYS A 13 2.37 -29.21 17.05
CA LYS A 13 2.51 -29.86 15.74
C LYS A 13 3.95 -29.86 15.20
N PHE A 14 4.71 -28.80 15.49
CA PHE A 14 6.09 -28.59 15.02
C PHE A 14 7.01 -28.18 16.19
N PRO A 15 7.23 -29.06 17.19
CA PRO A 15 7.96 -28.72 18.41
C PRO A 15 9.39 -28.27 18.14
N GLU A 16 10.02 -28.83 17.11
CA GLU A 16 11.40 -28.49 16.72
C GLU A 16 11.49 -27.26 15.81
N ALA A 17 10.40 -26.81 15.20
CA ALA A 17 10.42 -25.68 14.28
C ALA A 17 10.37 -24.33 15.01
N VAL A 18 9.62 -24.25 16.11
CA VAL A 18 9.40 -23.02 16.86
C VAL A 18 10.54 -22.81 17.86
N LEU A 19 11.41 -21.85 17.58
CA LEU A 19 12.57 -21.52 18.42
C LEU A 19 12.20 -20.63 19.62
N ALA A 20 11.34 -19.64 19.39
CA ALA A 20 10.91 -18.69 20.42
C ALA A 20 9.54 -18.08 20.10
N VAL A 21 8.84 -17.66 21.15
CA VAL A 21 7.61 -16.84 21.06
C VAL A 21 7.94 -15.49 21.68
N GLU A 22 7.69 -14.42 20.93
CA GLU A 22 7.90 -13.05 21.35
C GLU A 22 6.56 -12.33 21.39
N GLU A 23 6.27 -11.64 22.50
CA GLU A 23 5.15 -10.71 22.58
C GLU A 23 5.69 -9.30 22.84
N SER A 24 5.32 -8.35 21.98
CA SER A 24 5.71 -6.94 22.13
C SER A 24 4.57 -6.04 21.68
N ARG A 25 4.20 -5.06 22.52
CA ARG A 25 3.12 -4.08 22.23
C ARG A 25 1.80 -4.75 21.77
N GLY A 26 1.48 -5.91 22.37
CA GLY A 26 0.28 -6.70 22.05
C GLY A 26 0.34 -7.45 20.72
N GLU A 27 1.52 -7.54 20.10
CA GLU A 27 1.78 -8.28 18.88
C GLU A 27 2.51 -9.58 19.17
N VAL A 28 2.12 -10.65 18.49
CA VAL A 28 2.68 -11.99 18.66
C VAL A 28 3.58 -12.33 17.47
N ALA A 29 4.83 -12.66 17.75
CA ALA A 29 5.81 -13.11 16.77
C ALA A 29 6.42 -14.45 17.17
N LEU A 30 6.72 -15.27 16.16
CA LEU A 30 7.36 -16.57 16.33
C LEU A 30 8.68 -16.59 15.59
N ARG A 31 9.76 -16.97 16.28
CA ARG A 31 11.01 -17.32 15.62
C ARG A 31 10.96 -18.77 15.19
N VAL A 32 11.24 -19.03 13.92
CA VAL A 32 11.11 -20.35 13.30
C VAL A 32 12.42 -20.74 12.61
N LYS A 33 12.77 -22.03 12.62
CA LYS A 33 13.88 -22.58 11.82
C LYS A 33 13.59 -22.40 10.33
N LYS A 34 14.59 -21.95 9.55
CA LYS A 34 14.43 -21.66 8.12
C LYS A 34 14.01 -22.89 7.31
N GLU A 35 14.47 -24.08 7.70
CA GLU A 35 14.19 -25.33 7.00
C GLU A 35 12.71 -25.73 7.10
N GLU A 36 12.02 -25.28 8.16
CA GLU A 36 10.64 -25.63 8.47
C GLU A 36 9.63 -24.55 8.02
N ILE A 37 10.09 -23.46 7.38
CA ILE A 37 9.21 -22.34 7.06
C ILE A 37 8.11 -22.71 6.06
N SER A 38 8.45 -23.45 5.00
CA SER A 38 7.50 -23.85 3.97
C SER A 38 6.40 -24.78 4.52
N PRO A 39 6.71 -25.92 5.19
CA PRO A 39 5.68 -26.79 5.75
C PRO A 39 4.84 -26.11 6.85
N LEU A 40 5.46 -25.22 7.64
CA LEU A 40 4.74 -24.45 8.66
C LEU A 40 3.77 -23.44 8.03
N CYS A 41 4.19 -22.72 7.00
CA CYS A 41 3.35 -21.79 6.26
C CYS A 41 2.19 -22.52 5.56
N GLN A 42 2.43 -23.71 5.02
CA GLN A 42 1.39 -24.53 4.41
C GLN A 42 0.34 -24.94 5.46
N PHE A 43 0.78 -25.41 6.62
CA PHE A 43 -0.11 -25.71 7.74
C PHE A 43 -0.92 -24.50 8.19
N LEU A 44 -0.29 -23.32 8.30
CA LEU A 44 -0.98 -22.09 8.69
C LEU A 44 -2.09 -21.71 7.71
N ARG A 45 -1.83 -21.84 6.40
CA ARG A 45 -2.81 -21.54 5.36
C ARG A 45 -3.96 -22.55 5.37
N GLU A 46 -3.65 -23.84 5.35
CA GLU A 46 -4.64 -24.91 5.16
C GLU A 46 -5.47 -25.20 6.42
N GLU A 47 -4.85 -25.22 7.60
CA GLU A 47 -5.50 -25.69 8.84
C GLU A 47 -5.88 -24.55 9.78
N LEU A 48 -5.10 -23.45 9.78
CA LEU A 48 -5.35 -22.29 10.65
C LEU A 48 -5.95 -21.09 9.91
N SER A 49 -6.26 -21.24 8.62
CA SER A 49 -6.94 -20.24 7.79
C SER A 49 -6.19 -18.91 7.64
N TYR A 50 -4.84 -18.92 7.67
CA TYR A 50 -4.03 -17.75 7.29
C TYR A 50 -3.96 -17.65 5.76
N ASP A 51 -5.02 -17.11 5.17
CA ASP A 51 -5.26 -17.04 3.75
C ASP A 51 -4.53 -15.88 3.04
N MET A 52 -4.08 -14.86 3.78
CA MET A 52 -3.41 -13.68 3.25
C MET A 52 -1.99 -13.51 3.81
N LEU A 53 -1.00 -13.48 2.92
CA LEU A 53 0.31 -12.87 3.19
C LEU A 53 0.16 -11.36 3.00
N THR A 54 0.14 -10.61 4.11
CA THR A 54 -0.04 -9.16 4.09
C THR A 54 1.22 -8.47 3.59
N ASP A 55 2.38 -8.91 4.06
CA ASP A 55 3.68 -8.34 3.73
C ASP A 55 4.81 -9.33 4.12
N LEU A 56 5.98 -9.17 3.52
CA LEU A 56 7.19 -9.94 3.79
C LEU A 56 8.38 -9.00 3.61
N CYS A 57 9.12 -8.78 4.69
CA CYS A 57 10.23 -7.83 4.71
C CYS A 57 11.52 -8.44 5.29
N GLY A 58 12.65 -7.87 4.90
CA GLY A 58 13.97 -8.22 5.42
C GLY A 58 14.43 -7.24 6.49
N VAL A 59 15.24 -7.72 7.43
CA VAL A 59 15.92 -6.89 8.43
C VAL A 59 17.38 -7.29 8.49
N ASP A 60 18.27 -6.30 8.48
CA ASP A 60 19.72 -6.49 8.58
C ASP A 60 20.24 -6.16 9.99
N TYR A 61 20.80 -7.18 10.66
CA TYR A 61 21.45 -7.10 11.96
C TYR A 61 22.94 -7.48 11.82
N PRO A 62 23.85 -6.54 11.49
CA PRO A 62 25.27 -6.81 11.24
C PRO A 62 26.01 -7.47 12.41
N GLU A 63 25.54 -7.26 13.64
CA GLU A 63 26.16 -7.80 14.86
C GLU A 63 25.80 -9.28 15.12
N ARG A 64 24.79 -9.83 14.44
CA ARG A 64 24.34 -11.21 14.63
C ARG A 64 25.14 -12.17 13.74
N GLN A 65 25.37 -13.39 14.24
CA GLN A 65 26.00 -14.47 13.45
C GLN A 65 25.16 -14.82 12.20
N ARG A 66 23.84 -14.90 12.36
CA ARG A 66 22.88 -14.92 11.25
C ARG A 66 22.38 -13.49 11.05
N ARG A 67 23.03 -12.81 10.11
CA ARG A 67 22.90 -11.36 9.88
C ARG A 67 21.48 -10.93 9.52
N PHE A 68 20.77 -11.70 8.71
CA PHE A 68 19.47 -11.29 8.17
C PHE A 68 18.32 -11.95 8.93
N GLU A 69 17.20 -11.23 9.05
CA GLU A 69 15.93 -11.76 9.56
C GLU A 69 14.85 -11.50 8.50
N VAL A 70 14.17 -12.56 8.03
CA VAL A 70 13.02 -12.45 7.12
C VAL A 70 11.75 -12.52 7.96
N VAL A 71 10.88 -11.53 7.81
CA VAL A 71 9.67 -11.36 8.61
C VAL A 71 8.45 -11.53 7.73
N TYR A 72 7.61 -12.51 8.05
CA TYR A 72 6.36 -12.79 7.35
C TYR A 72 5.19 -12.24 8.17
N LEU A 73 4.36 -11.40 7.55
CA LEU A 73 3.16 -10.84 8.16
C LEU A 73 1.92 -11.54 7.60
N LEU A 74 1.35 -12.44 8.40
CA LEU A 74 0.22 -13.27 7.99
C LEU A 74 -1.07 -12.75 8.59
N HIS A 75 -2.14 -12.85 7.81
CA HIS A 75 -3.47 -12.50 8.22
C HIS A 75 -4.47 -13.59 7.82
N SER A 76 -5.31 -13.96 8.78
CA SER A 76 -6.52 -14.74 8.54
C SER A 76 -7.68 -13.77 8.39
N MET A 77 -8.19 -13.63 7.16
CA MET A 77 -9.34 -12.77 6.84
C MET A 77 -10.61 -13.30 7.50
N LYS A 78 -10.80 -14.62 7.49
CA LYS A 78 -11.98 -15.30 8.05
C LYS A 78 -12.15 -15.05 9.54
N ASP A 79 -11.07 -15.20 10.30
CA ASP A 79 -11.12 -15.10 11.76
C ASP A 79 -10.61 -13.76 12.30
N ASN A 80 -10.19 -12.84 11.42
CA ASN A 80 -9.53 -11.58 11.76
C ASN A 80 -8.36 -11.79 12.76
N ARG A 81 -7.48 -12.74 12.44
CA ARG A 81 -6.30 -13.08 13.25
C ARG A 81 -5.02 -12.70 12.53
N ARG A 82 -3.98 -12.29 13.25
CA ARG A 82 -2.67 -11.90 12.72
C ARG A 82 -1.57 -12.68 13.40
N LEU A 83 -0.56 -13.05 12.64
CA LEU A 83 0.61 -13.74 13.13
C LEU A 83 1.86 -13.26 12.39
N ARG A 84 2.97 -13.14 13.11
CA ARG A 84 4.26 -12.80 12.54
C ARG A 84 5.19 -13.98 12.69
N LEU A 85 5.83 -14.38 11.59
CA LEU A 85 6.92 -15.35 11.63
C LEU A 85 8.22 -14.61 11.35
N LYS A 86 9.29 -15.02 12.01
CA LYS A 86 10.63 -14.48 11.87
C LYS A 86 11.60 -15.62 11.63
N VAL A 87 12.40 -15.51 10.58
CA VAL A 87 13.39 -16.51 10.20
C VAL A 87 14.75 -15.86 10.13
N GLU A 88 15.71 -16.36 10.91
CA GLU A 88 17.10 -15.89 10.87
C GLU A 88 17.89 -16.60 9.77
N VAL A 89 18.59 -15.82 8.95
CA VAL A 89 19.30 -16.26 7.75
C VAL A 89 20.73 -15.75 7.78
N GLY A 90 21.69 -16.66 7.57
CA GLY A 90 23.09 -16.31 7.40
C GLY A 90 23.39 -15.68 6.04
N GLU A 91 24.51 -14.96 5.93
CA GLU A 91 24.94 -14.45 4.64
C GLU A 91 25.30 -15.59 3.67
N GLY A 92 24.78 -15.54 2.44
CA GLY A 92 24.95 -16.59 1.44
C GLY A 92 24.03 -17.80 1.62
N GLU A 93 23.28 -17.89 2.72
CA GLU A 93 22.24 -18.88 2.89
C GLU A 93 20.98 -18.51 2.10
N ALA A 94 20.17 -19.52 1.80
CA ALA A 94 18.86 -19.34 1.18
C ALA A 94 17.74 -19.85 2.09
N VAL A 95 16.53 -19.36 1.83
CA VAL A 95 15.30 -19.73 2.55
C VAL A 95 14.31 -20.35 1.54
N PRO A 96 13.55 -21.39 1.91
CA PRO A 96 12.48 -21.89 1.05
C PRO A 96 11.46 -20.80 0.70
N SER A 97 11.15 -20.66 -0.59
CA SER A 97 10.11 -19.75 -1.07
C SER A 97 8.73 -20.20 -0.62
N VAL A 98 7.85 -19.23 -0.32
CA VAL A 98 6.44 -19.46 -0.04
C VAL A 98 5.53 -18.96 -1.18
N GLU A 99 6.09 -18.67 -2.37
CA GLU A 99 5.34 -18.29 -3.58
C GLU A 99 4.27 -19.31 -3.97
N GLY A 100 4.58 -20.61 -3.83
CA GLY A 100 3.61 -21.68 -4.06
C GLY A 100 2.45 -21.71 -3.07
N ILE A 101 2.59 -21.04 -1.92
CA ILE A 101 1.59 -20.94 -0.85
C ILE A 101 0.81 -19.62 -0.98
N TRP A 102 1.49 -18.48 -1.14
CA TRP A 102 0.82 -17.20 -1.40
C TRP A 102 1.43 -16.53 -2.62
N LYS A 103 0.62 -16.20 -3.62
CA LYS A 103 1.07 -15.54 -4.86
C LYS A 103 1.70 -14.17 -4.59
N ALA A 104 1.28 -13.49 -3.51
CA ALA A 104 1.89 -12.25 -3.06
C ALA A 104 3.40 -12.38 -2.80
N ALA A 105 3.87 -13.53 -2.33
CA ALA A 105 5.28 -13.75 -2.02
C ALA A 105 6.18 -13.63 -3.25
N GLY A 106 5.66 -13.86 -4.45
CA GLY A 106 6.39 -13.68 -5.70
C GLY A 106 6.93 -12.25 -5.92
N TRP A 107 6.29 -11.24 -5.34
CA TRP A 107 6.78 -9.85 -5.38
C TRP A 107 7.64 -9.52 -4.18
N LEU A 108 7.19 -9.92 -2.99
CA LEU A 108 7.80 -9.53 -1.73
C LEU A 108 9.16 -10.22 -1.51
N GLU A 109 9.29 -11.50 -1.90
CA GLU A 109 10.57 -12.21 -1.84
C GLU A 109 11.61 -11.62 -2.81
N ARG A 110 11.16 -11.14 -3.99
CA ARG A 110 12.03 -10.41 -4.93
C ARG A 110 12.52 -9.09 -4.35
N GLU A 111 11.67 -8.37 -3.63
CA GLU A 111 12.05 -7.13 -2.97
C GLU A 111 13.11 -7.38 -1.89
N VAL A 112 12.91 -8.39 -1.04
CA VAL A 112 13.90 -8.78 -0.03
C VAL A 112 15.22 -9.23 -0.67
N TYR A 113 15.16 -9.98 -1.77
CA TYR A 113 16.34 -10.33 -2.54
C TYR A 113 17.06 -9.11 -3.10
N ASP A 114 16.33 -8.17 -3.71
CA ASP A 114 16.93 -6.98 -4.32
C ASP A 114 17.55 -6.05 -3.26
N MET A 115 16.84 -5.84 -2.16
CA MET A 115 17.21 -4.88 -1.12
C MET A 115 18.22 -5.39 -0.09
N PHE A 116 18.19 -6.70 0.23
CA PHE A 116 19.05 -7.31 1.26
C PHE A 116 19.94 -8.44 0.72
N GLY A 117 19.65 -9.02 -0.44
CA GLY A 117 20.44 -10.11 -1.03
C GLY A 117 20.15 -11.50 -0.46
N VAL A 118 19.04 -11.66 0.28
CA VAL A 118 18.59 -12.97 0.76
C VAL A 118 17.99 -13.75 -0.41
N LYS A 119 18.43 -15.00 -0.61
CA LYS A 119 17.97 -15.84 -1.71
C LYS A 119 16.80 -16.72 -1.28
N PHE A 120 15.86 -16.94 -2.20
CA PHE A 120 14.71 -17.81 -1.99
C PHE A 120 14.77 -19.06 -2.89
N GLU A 121 14.81 -20.25 -2.30
CA GLU A 121 14.85 -21.52 -3.02
C GLU A 121 13.45 -21.90 -3.53
N GLY A 122 13.36 -22.23 -4.82
CA GLY A 122 12.08 -22.60 -5.45
C GLY A 122 11.24 -21.43 -5.98
N HIS A 123 11.72 -20.18 -5.85
CA HIS A 123 11.06 -19.00 -6.42
C HIS A 123 11.13 -19.00 -7.96
N SER A 124 10.03 -18.63 -8.62
CA SER A 124 9.88 -18.70 -10.09
C SER A 124 10.69 -17.64 -10.85
N ASP A 125 10.72 -16.40 -10.34
CA ASP A 125 11.42 -15.25 -10.95
C ASP A 125 12.16 -14.39 -9.91
N LEU A 126 13.38 -14.77 -9.52
CA LEU A 126 14.16 -14.02 -8.52
C LEU A 126 15.05 -12.93 -9.14
N ARG A 127 14.50 -12.13 -10.06
CA ARG A 127 15.17 -10.94 -10.60
C ARG A 127 14.98 -9.74 -9.68
N ARG A 128 15.92 -8.79 -9.75
CA ARG A 128 15.81 -7.46 -9.12
C ARG A 128 14.47 -6.81 -9.55
N ILE A 129 13.87 -6.06 -8.64
CA ILE A 129 12.51 -5.51 -8.79
C ILE A 129 12.50 -3.99 -8.73
N LEU A 130 13.32 -3.39 -7.85
CA LEU A 130 13.45 -1.94 -7.67
C LEU A 130 14.76 -1.41 -8.24
N THR A 131 15.85 -2.17 -8.20
CA THR A 131 17.12 -1.79 -8.82
C THR A 131 17.28 -2.41 -10.21
N TRP A 132 18.09 -1.76 -11.05
CA TRP A 132 18.36 -2.23 -12.41
C TRP A 132 19.35 -3.42 -12.39
N GLU A 133 19.40 -4.23 -13.45
CA GLU A 133 20.09 -5.53 -13.44
C GLU A 133 21.59 -5.47 -13.10
N GLY A 134 22.30 -4.41 -13.50
CA GLY A 134 23.71 -4.22 -13.20
C GLY A 134 23.98 -3.39 -11.94
N PHE A 135 22.96 -3.08 -11.13
CA PHE A 135 23.17 -2.41 -9.85
C PHE A 135 24.04 -3.28 -8.94
N GLN A 136 25.10 -2.69 -8.38
CA GLN A 136 26.03 -3.38 -7.49
C GLN A 136 25.61 -3.18 -6.03
N GLY A 137 25.55 -4.28 -5.28
CA GLY A 137 25.14 -4.26 -3.88
C GLY A 137 23.62 -4.33 -3.66
N HIS A 138 23.23 -3.96 -2.44
CA HIS A 138 21.89 -4.15 -1.87
C HIS A 138 21.55 -2.94 -0.99
N PRO A 139 20.68 -2.02 -1.45
CA PRO A 139 20.52 -0.69 -0.86
C PRO A 139 20.14 -0.64 0.63
N LEU A 140 19.37 -1.63 1.12
CA LEU A 140 18.88 -1.64 2.51
C LEU A 140 19.79 -2.38 3.48
N ARG A 141 20.95 -2.88 3.02
CA ARG A 141 21.96 -3.37 3.96
C ARG A 141 22.57 -2.21 4.75
N LYS A 142 22.94 -2.44 6.01
CA LYS A 142 23.50 -1.41 6.90
C LYS A 142 24.89 -0.96 6.49
N ASP A 143 25.66 -1.82 5.82
CA ASP A 143 26.97 -1.53 5.24
C ASP A 143 26.89 -0.75 3.91
N PHE A 144 25.72 -0.68 3.27
CA PHE A 144 25.54 0.13 2.07
C PHE A 144 25.48 1.63 2.42
N PRO A 145 26.26 2.50 1.75
CA PRO A 145 26.30 3.92 2.07
C PRO A 145 25.00 4.64 1.71
N VAL A 146 24.61 5.59 2.56
CA VAL A 146 23.34 6.35 2.41
C VAL A 146 23.39 7.30 1.21
N GLU A 147 24.55 7.86 0.91
CA GLU A 147 24.77 8.71 -0.27
C GLU A 147 24.80 7.90 -1.58
N GLY A 148 24.75 6.57 -1.49
CA GLY A 148 25.06 5.66 -2.58
C GLY A 148 26.57 5.48 -2.75
N GLU A 149 26.95 4.44 -3.48
CA GLU A 149 28.34 4.30 -3.94
C GLU A 149 28.51 5.09 -5.24
N ASP A 150 29.60 5.85 -5.34
CA ASP A 150 30.03 6.42 -6.62
C ASP A 150 30.55 5.27 -7.49
N PHE A 151 29.66 4.69 -8.29
CA PHE A 151 30.01 3.68 -9.29
C PHE A 151 30.76 4.30 -10.50
N GLY A 152 31.17 5.57 -10.41
CA GLY A 152 31.75 6.34 -11.48
C GLY A 152 30.69 6.87 -12.45
N ARG A 153 31.15 7.49 -13.54
CA ARG A 153 30.26 7.90 -14.63
C ARG A 153 29.68 6.62 -15.23
N TYR A 154 28.37 6.41 -15.08
CA TYR A 154 27.67 5.34 -15.78
C TYR A 154 27.84 5.57 -17.29
N GLU A 155 28.79 4.85 -17.89
CA GLU A 155 28.87 4.74 -19.33
C GLU A 155 27.68 3.88 -19.74
N LEU A 156 26.71 4.51 -20.42
CA LEU A 156 25.62 3.79 -21.05
C LEU A 156 26.25 2.67 -21.88
N PRO A 157 25.98 1.40 -21.55
CA PRO A 157 26.46 0.32 -22.39
C PRO A 157 25.92 0.56 -23.82
N PRO A 158 26.70 0.22 -24.86
CA PRO A 158 26.35 0.50 -26.26
C PRO A 158 24.98 -0.06 -26.65
N GLU A 159 24.54 -1.12 -25.97
CA GLU A 159 23.15 -1.53 -25.87
C GLU A 159 22.72 -1.48 -24.40
N PRO A 160 21.72 -0.66 -24.01
CA PRO A 160 21.10 -0.73 -22.70
C PRO A 160 20.72 -2.19 -22.35
N PRO A 161 21.10 -2.75 -21.19
CA PRO A 161 20.75 -4.13 -20.81
C PRO A 161 19.23 -4.35 -20.82
N ASP A 162 18.49 -3.28 -20.59
CA ASP A 162 17.04 -3.20 -20.61
C ASP A 162 16.42 -3.33 -22.02
N LEU A 163 17.20 -3.40 -23.11
CA LEU A 163 16.66 -3.66 -24.47
C LEU A 163 16.12 -5.07 -24.63
N HIS A 164 16.66 -6.04 -23.88
CA HIS A 164 16.21 -7.42 -24.00
C HIS A 164 14.96 -7.64 -23.15
N PRO A 165 13.91 -8.22 -23.74
CA PRO A 165 12.75 -8.66 -22.96
C PRO A 165 13.20 -9.62 -21.85
N PRO A 166 12.54 -9.61 -20.69
CA PRO A 166 12.73 -10.60 -19.65
C PRO A 166 12.84 -12.03 -20.19
N LYS A 167 13.74 -12.82 -19.60
CA LYS A 167 13.88 -14.26 -19.92
C LYS A 167 12.53 -14.95 -19.73
N GLY A 168 12.07 -15.69 -20.75
CA GLY A 168 10.77 -16.36 -20.77
C GLY A 168 9.70 -15.69 -21.66
N LEU A 169 9.82 -14.38 -21.93
CA LEU A 169 8.92 -13.68 -22.87
C LEU A 169 9.27 -13.98 -24.34
N LEU A 170 10.56 -14.18 -24.62
CA LEU A 170 11.05 -14.54 -25.96
C LEU A 170 11.11 -16.07 -26.09
N GLU A 171 10.21 -16.63 -26.89
CA GLU A 171 10.39 -17.95 -27.47
C GLU A 171 11.01 -17.77 -28.86
N GLU A 172 12.09 -18.50 -29.16
CA GLU A 172 12.63 -18.57 -30.52
C GLU A 172 11.65 -19.37 -31.41
N GLY A 173 10.80 -18.68 -32.19
CA GLY A 173 9.93 -19.37 -33.17
C GLY A 173 8.75 -18.59 -33.75
N ASP A 174 8.60 -18.74 -35.07
CA ASP A 174 7.44 -18.55 -35.96
C ASP A 174 6.76 -17.17 -36.15
N GLY A 175 7.23 -16.08 -35.52
CA GLY A 175 6.70 -14.73 -35.79
C GLY A 175 5.23 -14.53 -35.37
N ARG A 176 4.68 -15.47 -34.60
CA ARG A 176 3.31 -15.44 -34.06
C ARG A 176 3.13 -14.41 -32.95
N TYR A 177 4.18 -14.15 -32.18
CA TYR A 177 4.16 -13.25 -31.05
C TYR A 177 4.92 -11.96 -31.35
N MET A 178 4.36 -10.84 -30.93
CA MET A 178 4.98 -9.53 -30.99
C MET A 178 5.29 -9.05 -29.57
N VAL A 179 6.53 -8.64 -29.32
CA VAL A 179 6.91 -8.01 -28.06
C VAL A 179 6.84 -6.49 -28.21
N VAL A 180 6.05 -5.84 -27.37
CA VAL A 180 5.88 -4.38 -27.36
C VAL A 180 6.34 -3.82 -26.03
N ASN A 181 7.17 -2.79 -26.08
CA ASN A 181 7.61 -2.05 -24.90
C ASN A 181 6.72 -0.81 -24.71
N MET A 182 5.91 -0.80 -23.65
CA MET A 182 5.04 0.32 -23.29
C MET A 182 5.67 1.11 -22.15
N GLY A 183 6.08 2.36 -22.41
CA GLY A 183 6.78 3.22 -21.45
C GLY A 183 8.31 3.23 -21.65
N PRO A 184 9.09 3.82 -20.72
CA PRO A 184 8.65 4.41 -19.45
C PRO A 184 7.90 5.76 -19.62
N GLN A 185 7.98 6.38 -20.79
CA GLN A 185 7.26 7.61 -21.12
C GLN A 185 6.02 7.29 -21.97
N HIS A 186 4.84 7.25 -21.34
CA HIS A 186 3.56 7.09 -22.04
C HIS A 186 2.41 7.72 -21.25
N PRO A 187 1.44 8.44 -21.87
CA PRO A 187 0.38 9.14 -21.14
C PRO A 187 -0.42 8.25 -20.17
N ALA A 188 -0.74 7.02 -20.58
CA ALA A 188 -1.51 6.07 -19.77
C ALA A 188 -0.72 5.41 -18.60
N THR A 189 0.56 5.77 -18.41
CA THR A 189 1.40 5.20 -17.33
C THR A 189 1.37 6.02 -16.04
N HIS A 190 0.80 7.24 -16.06
CA HIS A 190 0.61 8.13 -14.91
C HIS A 190 1.82 8.20 -13.96
N GLY A 191 2.98 8.48 -14.53
CA GLY A 191 4.26 8.48 -13.82
C GLY A 191 5.33 7.87 -14.70
N VAL A 192 6.15 7.01 -14.10
CA VAL A 192 7.21 6.29 -14.81
C VAL A 192 7.00 4.80 -14.60
N LEU A 193 6.32 4.18 -15.56
CA LEU A 193 6.07 2.74 -15.58
C LEU A 193 6.41 2.21 -16.96
N ARG A 194 7.19 1.13 -16.98
CA ARG A 194 7.51 0.38 -18.18
C ARG A 194 6.86 -0.99 -18.09
N VAL A 195 6.14 -1.41 -19.11
CA VAL A 195 5.54 -2.74 -19.20
C VAL A 195 5.94 -3.38 -20.52
N VAL A 196 6.58 -4.54 -20.44
CA VAL A 196 6.94 -5.34 -21.61
C VAL A 196 5.82 -6.33 -21.86
N LEU A 197 5.14 -6.21 -23.00
CA LEU A 197 3.95 -6.98 -23.36
C LEU A 197 4.31 -8.01 -24.44
N LYS A 198 3.91 -9.27 -24.26
CA LYS A 198 3.87 -10.29 -25.32
C LYS A 198 2.46 -10.39 -25.84
N LEU A 199 2.30 -10.08 -27.13
CA LEU A 199 1.02 -10.01 -27.81
C LEU A 199 0.89 -11.13 -28.86
N GLU A 200 -0.30 -11.72 -28.95
CA GLU A 200 -0.74 -12.51 -30.09
C GLU A 200 -1.87 -11.74 -30.80
N GLY A 201 -1.52 -11.04 -31.88
CA GLY A 201 -2.42 -10.07 -32.48
C GLY A 201 -2.77 -8.93 -31.51
N GLU A 202 -4.03 -8.85 -31.08
CA GLU A 202 -4.52 -7.87 -30.11
C GLU A 202 -4.58 -8.41 -28.67
N GLN A 203 -4.36 -9.72 -28.46
CA GLN A 203 -4.46 -10.35 -27.14
C GLN A 203 -3.13 -10.29 -26.40
N ILE A 204 -3.15 -9.83 -25.14
CA ILE A 204 -2.01 -9.91 -24.23
C ILE A 204 -1.90 -11.36 -23.74
N VAL A 205 -0.78 -12.00 -24.03
CA VAL A 205 -0.45 -13.36 -23.57
C VAL A 205 0.34 -13.31 -22.28
N ASP A 206 1.26 -12.35 -22.17
CA ASP A 206 2.07 -12.14 -20.97
C ASP A 206 2.46 -10.66 -20.84
N ALA A 207 2.67 -10.20 -19.62
CA ALA A 207 2.99 -8.81 -19.30
C ALA A 207 3.95 -8.75 -18.11
N VAL A 208 5.12 -8.17 -18.33
CA VAL A 208 6.13 -7.97 -17.27
C VAL A 208 6.27 -6.48 -16.99
N PRO A 209 5.76 -5.98 -15.84
CA PRO A 209 6.01 -4.62 -15.41
C PRO A 209 7.45 -4.50 -14.87
N VAL A 210 8.19 -3.53 -15.39
CA VAL A 210 9.52 -3.14 -14.93
C VAL A 210 9.35 -1.96 -13.98
N LEU A 211 9.54 -2.24 -12.70
CA LEU A 211 9.38 -1.29 -11.60
C LEU A 211 10.72 -0.57 -11.31
N GLY A 212 10.80 0.21 -10.24
CA GLY A 212 12.06 0.78 -9.77
C GLY A 212 12.46 2.14 -10.33
N HIS A 213 11.85 2.61 -11.42
CA HIS A 213 12.19 3.91 -12.03
C HIS A 213 12.02 5.12 -11.10
N LEU A 214 11.16 5.02 -10.07
CA LEU A 214 10.95 6.04 -9.05
C LEU A 214 11.47 5.59 -7.66
N HIS A 215 12.26 4.52 -7.60
CA HIS A 215 12.90 4.10 -6.36
C HIS A 215 13.96 5.11 -5.96
N ARG A 216 13.82 5.67 -4.75
CA ARG A 216 14.66 6.78 -4.23
C ARG A 216 15.39 6.42 -2.94
N GLY A 217 15.37 5.14 -2.52
CA GLY A 217 15.99 4.71 -1.27
C GLY A 217 15.41 5.40 -0.02
N VAL A 218 14.10 5.69 -0.03
CA VAL A 218 13.43 6.44 1.06
C VAL A 218 13.62 5.77 2.43
N GLU A 219 13.53 4.45 2.48
CA GLU A 219 13.74 3.67 3.70
C GLU A 219 15.17 3.79 4.21
N LYS A 220 16.17 3.73 3.32
CA LYS A 220 17.58 3.91 3.66
C LYS A 220 17.86 5.32 4.20
N LEU A 221 17.24 6.34 3.60
CA LEU A 221 17.33 7.72 4.08
C LEU A 221 16.70 7.88 5.46
N ALA A 222 15.60 7.17 5.75
CA ALA A 222 14.95 7.25 7.05
C ALA A 222 15.84 6.72 8.19
N GLU A 223 16.79 5.82 7.92
CA GLU A 223 17.70 5.26 8.94
C GLU A 223 18.60 6.31 9.60
N THR A 224 18.93 7.39 8.89
CA THR A 224 19.79 8.48 9.42
C THR A 224 19.01 9.63 10.02
N MET A 225 17.68 9.57 9.94
CA MET A 225 16.78 10.63 10.39
C MET A 225 16.17 10.29 11.75
N THR A 226 15.89 11.32 12.53
CA THR A 226 14.98 11.16 13.68
C THR A 226 13.57 10.83 13.22
N TYR A 227 12.75 10.22 14.09
CA TYR A 227 11.37 9.86 13.75
C TYR A 227 10.55 11.06 13.19
N THR A 228 10.76 12.25 13.75
CA THR A 228 10.10 13.50 13.31
C THR A 228 10.61 13.98 11.95
N GLN A 229 11.89 13.81 11.63
CA GLN A 229 12.44 14.18 10.33
C GLN A 229 11.96 13.22 9.22
N ALA A 230 11.94 11.92 9.53
CA ALA A 230 11.51 10.88 8.59
C ALA A 230 10.03 11.01 8.17
N LEU A 231 9.18 11.66 8.98
CA LEU A 231 7.80 12.00 8.61
C LEU A 231 7.71 12.76 7.28
N THR A 232 8.65 13.65 6.99
CA THR A 232 8.63 14.42 5.73
C THR A 232 8.83 13.53 4.51
N LEU A 233 9.44 12.34 4.67
CA LEU A 233 9.60 11.37 3.61
C LEU A 233 8.27 10.66 3.30
N THR A 234 7.43 10.44 4.33
CA THR A 234 6.16 9.70 4.17
C THR A 234 5.12 10.45 3.36
N ASP A 235 5.16 11.79 3.37
CA ASP A 235 4.37 12.66 2.48
C ASP A 235 4.59 12.35 0.98
N ARG A 236 5.78 11.83 0.63
CA ARG A 236 6.23 11.68 -0.76
C ARG A 236 6.12 10.24 -1.28
N MET A 237 5.58 9.33 -0.48
CA MET A 237 5.36 7.93 -0.87
C MET A 237 4.15 7.84 -1.81
N ASP A 238 2.93 7.99 -1.28
CA ASP A 238 1.74 8.28 -2.06
C ASP A 238 1.46 9.79 -2.03
N TYR A 239 1.87 10.48 -3.10
CA TYR A 239 1.71 11.93 -3.22
C TYR A 239 0.25 12.38 -3.37
N ALA A 240 -0.70 11.47 -3.63
CA ALA A 240 -2.12 11.80 -3.74
C ALA A 240 -2.84 11.80 -2.39
N ALA A 241 -2.28 11.09 -1.39
CA ALA A 241 -2.87 10.90 -0.06
C ALA A 241 -1.81 11.07 1.07
N ALA A 242 -1.01 12.14 0.99
CA ALA A 242 0.11 12.40 1.90
C ALA A 242 -0.25 12.31 3.40
N LEU A 243 -1.39 12.89 3.83
CA LEU A 243 -1.78 12.88 5.25
C LEU A 243 -2.14 11.47 5.74
N SER A 244 -2.68 10.61 4.87
CA SER A 244 -2.95 9.21 5.20
C SER A 244 -1.67 8.44 5.44
N ASN A 245 -0.60 8.69 4.65
CA ASN A 245 0.71 8.08 4.86
C ASN A 245 1.33 8.52 6.18
N ASN A 246 1.28 9.83 6.46
CA ASN A 246 1.76 10.37 7.73
C ASN A 246 1.03 9.78 8.91
N LEU A 247 -0.29 9.64 8.82
CA LEU A 247 -1.09 9.04 9.88
C LEU A 247 -0.66 7.59 10.14
N ALA A 248 -0.48 6.78 9.11
CA ALA A 248 -0.02 5.40 9.26
C ALA A 248 1.37 5.29 9.91
N TYR A 249 2.32 6.11 9.45
CA TYR A 249 3.67 6.17 10.02
C TYR A 249 3.65 6.61 11.48
N MET A 250 2.94 7.69 11.78
CA MET A 250 2.87 8.22 13.15
C MET A 250 2.17 7.28 14.12
N MET A 251 1.06 6.65 13.74
CA MET A 251 0.41 5.66 14.60
C MET A 251 1.34 4.49 14.92
N THR A 252 2.22 4.13 13.98
CA THR A 252 3.24 3.10 14.21
C THR A 252 4.26 3.58 15.25
N VAL A 253 4.75 4.82 15.14
CA VAL A 253 5.68 5.41 16.10
C VAL A 253 5.04 5.60 17.49
N GLU A 254 3.81 6.10 17.54
CA GLU A 254 3.00 6.26 18.77
C GLU A 254 2.80 4.92 19.47
N LYS A 255 2.51 3.86 18.73
CA LYS A 255 2.40 2.49 19.27
C LYS A 255 3.74 1.99 19.84
N LEU A 256 4.86 2.32 19.20
CA LEU A 256 6.19 1.94 19.70
C LEU A 256 6.51 2.61 21.04
N PHE A 257 6.17 3.90 21.19
CA PHE A 257 6.36 4.66 22.42
C PHE A 257 5.26 4.44 23.46
N GLY A 258 4.08 3.95 23.06
CA GLY A 258 2.92 3.79 23.94
C GLY A 258 2.22 5.12 24.25
N VAL A 259 2.21 6.04 23.29
CA VAL A 259 1.61 7.37 23.40
C VAL A 259 0.25 7.38 22.72
N GLU A 260 -0.76 7.95 23.36
CA GLU A 260 -2.09 8.14 22.77
C GLU A 260 -2.38 9.64 22.59
N PRO A 261 -2.70 10.10 21.38
CA PRO A 261 -3.02 11.50 21.12
C PRO A 261 -4.38 11.89 21.73
N PRO A 262 -4.57 13.18 22.11
CA PRO A 262 -5.86 13.68 22.59
C PRO A 262 -7.01 13.47 21.60
N LYS A 263 -8.24 13.37 22.11
CA LYS A 263 -9.45 13.12 21.29
C LYS A 263 -9.64 14.15 20.18
N ARG A 264 -9.42 15.44 20.47
CA ARG A 264 -9.51 16.49 19.45
C ARG A 264 -8.51 16.28 18.32
N ALA A 265 -7.25 15.93 18.64
CA ALA A 265 -6.24 15.61 17.65
C ALA A 265 -6.61 14.37 16.81
N GLN A 266 -7.21 13.34 17.43
CA GLN A 266 -7.73 12.18 16.72
C GLN A 266 -8.82 12.54 15.70
N TYR A 267 -9.77 13.39 16.08
CA TYR A 267 -10.82 13.88 15.17
C TYR A 267 -10.24 14.70 14.01
N ILE A 268 -9.30 15.62 14.27
CA ILE A 268 -8.62 16.39 13.21
C ILE A 268 -7.88 15.44 12.26
N ARG A 269 -7.20 14.41 12.78
CA ARG A 269 -6.53 13.38 11.96
C ARG A 269 -7.51 12.63 11.06
N VAL A 270 -8.66 12.22 11.58
CA VAL A 270 -9.71 11.55 10.78
C VAL A 270 -10.21 12.47 9.68
N MET A 271 -10.50 13.73 9.98
CA MET A 271 -10.93 14.71 8.98
C MET A 271 -9.90 14.85 7.85
N LEU A 272 -8.63 15.03 8.21
CA LEU A 272 -7.52 15.19 7.26
C LEU A 272 -7.27 13.91 6.43
N ALA A 273 -7.43 12.74 7.03
CA ALA A 273 -7.33 11.46 6.33
C ALA A 273 -8.49 11.27 5.34
N GLU A 274 -9.71 11.65 5.69
CA GLU A 274 -10.87 11.58 4.78
C GLU A 274 -10.80 12.65 3.67
N PHE A 275 -10.22 13.83 3.93
CA PHE A 275 -9.88 14.77 2.86
C PHE A 275 -8.84 14.17 1.91
N SER A 276 -7.80 13.51 2.43
CA SER A 276 -6.83 12.80 1.58
C SER A 276 -7.44 11.65 0.79
N ARG A 277 -8.45 10.95 1.34
CA ARG A 277 -9.23 9.95 0.59
C ARG A 277 -9.99 10.60 -0.56
N LEU A 278 -10.67 11.73 -0.31
CA LEU A 278 -11.37 12.49 -1.34
C LEU A 278 -10.43 12.97 -2.44
N THR A 279 -9.28 13.57 -2.11
CA THR A 279 -8.31 14.04 -3.12
C THR A 279 -7.75 12.91 -3.96
N SER A 280 -7.49 11.75 -3.35
CA SER A 280 -7.01 10.55 -4.04
C SER A 280 -8.07 9.97 -4.98
N HIS A 281 -9.33 9.84 -4.52
CA HIS A 281 -10.43 9.34 -5.37
C HIS A 281 -10.80 10.30 -6.51
N LEU A 282 -10.77 11.61 -6.27
CA LEU A 282 -10.99 12.62 -7.31
C LEU A 282 -9.89 12.60 -8.37
N LEU A 283 -8.62 12.46 -7.96
CA LEU A 283 -7.52 12.27 -8.91
C LEU A 283 -7.70 10.98 -9.71
N TRP A 284 -8.01 9.87 -9.02
CA TRP A 284 -8.21 8.56 -9.65
C TRP A 284 -9.34 8.57 -10.69
N ILE A 285 -10.52 9.12 -10.37
CA ILE A 285 -11.64 9.15 -11.33
C ILE A 285 -11.32 10.08 -12.51
N ALA A 286 -10.63 11.20 -12.25
CA ALA A 286 -10.21 12.13 -13.30
C ALA A 286 -9.30 11.44 -14.33
N THR A 287 -8.23 10.78 -13.86
CA THR A 287 -7.25 10.13 -14.74
C THR A 287 -7.81 8.88 -15.39
N HIS A 288 -8.56 8.06 -14.65
CA HIS A 288 -9.17 6.85 -15.19
C HIS A 288 -10.19 7.16 -16.29
N ALA A 289 -11.01 8.21 -16.09
CA ALA A 289 -11.94 8.68 -17.11
C ALA A 289 -11.21 9.22 -18.34
N LEU A 290 -10.14 10.01 -18.13
CA LEU A 290 -9.32 10.57 -19.19
C LEU A 290 -8.69 9.49 -20.09
N ASP A 291 -8.12 8.44 -19.49
CA ASP A 291 -7.47 7.34 -20.23
C ASP A 291 -8.44 6.55 -21.11
N ILE A 292 -9.70 6.45 -20.69
CA ILE A 292 -10.76 5.80 -21.47
C ILE A 292 -11.30 6.76 -22.55
N GLY A 293 -11.11 8.08 -22.38
CA GLY A 293 -11.44 9.14 -23.34
C GLY A 293 -12.45 10.19 -22.85
N ALA A 294 -12.91 10.11 -21.60
CA ALA A 294 -13.91 11.01 -21.02
C ALA A 294 -13.26 12.25 -20.36
N MET A 295 -12.81 13.19 -21.19
CA MET A 295 -12.07 14.38 -20.75
C MET A 295 -12.86 15.35 -19.85
N THR A 296 -14.18 15.47 -20.00
CA THR A 296 -14.98 16.42 -19.20
C THR A 296 -14.93 16.11 -17.70
N VAL A 297 -14.95 14.83 -17.33
CA VAL A 297 -14.93 14.39 -15.92
C VAL A 297 -13.63 14.81 -15.24
N TYR A 298 -12.51 14.81 -15.99
CA TYR A 298 -11.22 15.27 -15.49
C TYR A 298 -11.30 16.70 -14.94
N PHE A 299 -11.85 17.64 -15.73
CA PHE A 299 -11.95 19.03 -15.32
C PHE A 299 -12.89 19.24 -14.13
N TYR A 300 -14.00 18.48 -14.07
CA TYR A 300 -14.92 18.59 -12.95
C TYR A 300 -14.27 18.05 -11.68
N ALA A 301 -13.76 16.82 -11.70
CA ALA A 301 -13.07 16.23 -10.55
C ALA A 301 -11.89 17.07 -10.05
N PHE A 302 -11.12 17.72 -10.94
CA PHE A 302 -10.07 18.65 -10.54
C PHE A 302 -10.61 19.93 -9.89
N ARG A 303 -11.74 20.48 -10.34
CA ARG A 303 -12.40 21.62 -9.66
C ARG A 303 -12.69 21.29 -8.20
N GLU A 304 -13.33 20.14 -7.94
CA GLU A 304 -13.60 19.70 -6.56
C GLU A 304 -12.32 19.38 -5.79
N ARG A 305 -11.32 18.80 -6.45
CA ARG A 305 -10.03 18.47 -5.82
C ARG A 305 -9.28 19.73 -5.38
N GLU A 306 -9.27 20.79 -6.20
CA GLU A 306 -8.65 22.06 -5.84
C GLU A 306 -9.32 22.69 -4.62
N THR A 307 -10.66 22.66 -4.51
CA THR A 307 -11.36 23.12 -3.31
C THR A 307 -10.94 22.36 -2.05
N VAL A 308 -10.79 21.03 -2.14
CA VAL A 308 -10.31 20.22 -1.00
C VAL A 308 -8.85 20.53 -0.65
N LEU A 309 -8.00 20.77 -1.66
CA LEU A 309 -6.61 21.18 -1.45
C LEU A 309 -6.50 22.58 -0.83
N ASP A 310 -7.41 23.51 -1.16
CA ASP A 310 -7.48 24.82 -0.51
C ASP A 310 -7.78 24.66 1.00
N PHE A 311 -8.66 23.74 1.38
CA PHE A 311 -8.90 23.44 2.80
C PHE A 311 -7.67 22.83 3.48
N ILE A 312 -6.98 21.89 2.81
CA ILE A 312 -5.74 21.32 3.35
C ILE A 312 -4.68 22.41 3.52
N GLU A 313 -4.53 23.32 2.55
CA GLU A 313 -3.60 24.45 2.64
C GLU A 313 -3.97 25.42 3.76
N GLU A 314 -5.25 25.76 3.93
CA GLU A 314 -5.71 26.65 4.99
C GLU A 314 -5.45 26.06 6.38
N ILE A 315 -5.56 24.73 6.55
CA ILE A 315 -5.28 24.03 7.82
C ILE A 315 -3.78 23.87 8.06
N THR A 316 -3.04 23.44 7.04
CA THR A 316 -1.68 22.91 7.20
C THR A 316 -0.57 23.84 6.73
N GLY A 317 -0.91 24.85 5.92
CA GLY A 317 0.03 25.76 5.27
C GLY A 317 0.64 25.23 3.96
N ALA A 318 0.34 24.00 3.54
CA ALA A 318 0.82 23.46 2.26
C ALA A 318 -0.20 22.54 1.59
N ARG A 319 -0.23 22.53 0.25
CA ARG A 319 -1.21 21.77 -0.53
C ARG A 319 -0.91 20.27 -0.64
N LEU A 320 0.34 19.90 -0.92
CA LEU A 320 0.69 18.52 -1.33
C LEU A 320 1.54 17.77 -0.29
N THR A 321 2.49 18.45 0.34
CA THR A 321 3.40 17.86 1.34
C THR A 321 3.26 18.61 2.67
N PRO A 322 2.18 18.37 3.42
CA PRO A 322 1.81 19.20 4.56
C PRO A 322 2.64 18.95 5.82
N SER A 323 3.14 17.72 6.06
CA SER A 323 3.89 17.35 7.28
C SER A 323 3.28 17.91 8.59
N PHE A 324 1.94 18.00 8.64
CA PHE A 324 1.20 18.71 9.69
C PHE A 324 0.92 17.84 10.92
N LEU A 325 0.71 16.55 10.69
CA LEU A 325 0.52 15.59 11.77
C LEU A 325 1.83 15.48 12.57
N ARG A 326 1.75 15.35 13.90
CA ARG A 326 2.91 15.21 14.78
C ARG A 326 2.75 14.01 15.69
N ILE A 327 3.83 13.33 16.04
CA ILE A 327 3.79 12.23 17.01
C ILE A 327 3.14 12.75 18.30
N GLY A 328 2.07 12.10 18.76
CA GLY A 328 1.29 12.53 19.92
C GLY A 328 0.18 13.56 19.64
N GLY A 329 0.04 14.08 18.42
CA GLY A 329 -1.05 15.03 18.11
C GLY A 329 -1.07 15.62 16.70
N VAL A 330 -1.32 16.92 16.62
CA VAL A 330 -1.29 17.74 15.40
C VAL A 330 -0.50 19.02 15.67
N ALA A 331 0.09 19.63 14.63
CA ALA A 331 0.96 20.79 14.80
C ALA A 331 0.22 22.07 15.28
N ALA A 332 -1.04 22.24 14.88
CA ALA A 332 -1.88 23.38 15.26
C ALA A 332 -3.36 22.96 15.29
N ASP A 333 -4.18 23.77 15.95
CA ASP A 333 -5.64 23.62 15.89
C ASP A 333 -6.20 24.20 14.57
N LEU A 334 -7.47 23.96 14.30
CA LEU A 334 -8.14 24.44 13.09
C LEU A 334 -8.25 25.98 13.07
N PRO A 335 -8.06 26.61 11.89
CA PRO A 335 -8.23 28.05 11.74
C PRO A 335 -9.70 28.47 11.92
N GLU A 336 -9.91 29.70 12.41
CA GLU A 336 -11.25 30.23 12.64
C GLU A 336 -12.07 30.30 11.34
N GLY A 337 -13.32 29.82 11.39
CA GLY A 337 -14.28 29.92 10.27
C GLY A 337 -14.14 28.84 9.18
N ILE A 338 -13.13 27.98 9.23
CA ILE A 338 -12.96 26.92 8.21
C ILE A 338 -14.07 25.88 8.24
N GLU A 339 -14.62 25.59 9.42
CA GLU A 339 -15.71 24.64 9.61
C GLU A 339 -16.95 25.01 8.79
N GLU A 340 -17.25 26.31 8.66
CA GLU A 340 -18.38 26.79 7.84
C GLU A 340 -18.11 26.59 6.35
N LYS A 341 -16.89 26.85 5.88
CA LYS A 341 -16.48 26.64 4.49
C LYS A 341 -16.57 25.15 4.11
N ILE A 342 -16.06 24.28 4.98
CA ILE A 342 -16.15 22.82 4.80
C ILE A 342 -17.62 22.40 4.80
N GLY A 343 -18.43 22.91 5.73
CA GLY A 343 -19.86 22.63 5.80
C GLY A 343 -20.59 22.90 4.48
N LYS A 344 -20.36 24.08 3.88
CA LYS A 344 -20.93 24.44 2.56
C LYS A 344 -20.47 23.49 1.46
N PHE A 345 -19.19 23.14 1.41
CA PHE A 345 -18.69 22.17 0.43
C PHE A 345 -19.38 20.80 0.59
N LEU A 346 -19.57 20.31 1.82
CA LEU A 346 -20.22 19.03 2.07
C LEU A 346 -21.71 19.00 1.69
N GLU A 347 -22.38 20.16 1.64
CA GLU A 347 -23.74 20.28 1.13
C GLU A 347 -23.78 20.17 -0.39
N GLU A 348 -22.82 20.78 -1.08
CA GLU A 348 -22.74 20.76 -2.54
C GLU A 348 -22.17 19.46 -3.11
N PHE A 349 -21.19 18.85 -2.43
CA PHE A 349 -20.39 17.74 -2.95
C PHE A 349 -21.20 16.53 -3.44
N PRO A 350 -22.29 16.07 -2.78
CA PRO A 350 -23.12 14.98 -3.30
C PRO A 350 -23.72 15.27 -4.68
N SER A 351 -24.04 16.54 -4.98
CA SER A 351 -24.51 16.93 -6.31
C SER A 351 -23.42 16.81 -7.37
N ARG A 352 -22.16 17.11 -7.00
CA ARG A 352 -20.98 16.97 -7.89
C ARG A 352 -20.69 15.51 -8.21
N VAL A 353 -20.73 14.62 -7.21
CA VAL A 353 -20.58 13.18 -7.43
C VAL A 353 -21.67 12.66 -8.37
N LYS A 354 -22.92 13.15 -8.23
CA LYS A 354 -24.02 12.81 -9.13
C LYS A 354 -23.80 13.30 -10.57
N GLU A 355 -23.13 14.43 -10.77
CA GLU A 355 -22.72 14.87 -12.12
C GLU A 355 -21.78 13.84 -12.77
N TYR A 356 -20.80 13.31 -12.02
CA TYR A 356 -19.90 12.28 -12.54
C TYR A 356 -20.64 10.99 -12.92
N GLU A 357 -21.58 10.55 -12.07
CA GLU A 357 -22.39 9.37 -12.35
C GLU A 357 -23.27 9.53 -13.58
N THR A 358 -23.84 10.72 -13.75
CA THR A 358 -24.67 11.06 -14.89
C THR A 358 -23.89 10.92 -16.20
N LEU A 359 -22.59 11.27 -16.19
CA LEU A 359 -21.72 11.17 -17.36
C LEU A 359 -21.18 9.75 -17.60
N LEU A 360 -20.96 8.96 -16.54
CA LEU A 360 -20.22 7.69 -16.61
C LEU A 360 -21.06 6.45 -16.30
N THR A 361 -21.78 6.40 -15.19
CA THR A 361 -22.37 5.17 -14.64
C THR A 361 -23.32 4.47 -15.61
N LYS A 362 -24.17 5.22 -16.30
CA LYS A 362 -25.13 4.68 -17.29
C LYS A 362 -24.63 4.76 -18.73
N ASN A 363 -23.41 5.24 -18.94
CA ASN A 363 -22.86 5.45 -20.28
C ASN A 363 -22.48 4.10 -20.90
N ILE A 364 -23.01 3.82 -22.10
CA ILE A 364 -22.79 2.56 -22.80
C ILE A 364 -21.31 2.34 -23.11
N ILE A 365 -20.56 3.39 -23.47
CA ILE A 365 -19.13 3.30 -23.77
C ILE A 365 -18.37 2.96 -22.48
N TRP A 366 -18.70 3.62 -21.37
CA TRP A 366 -18.08 3.34 -20.07
C TRP A 366 -18.32 1.89 -19.64
N LEU A 367 -19.57 1.44 -19.68
CA LEU A 367 -19.95 0.07 -19.34
C LEU A 367 -19.20 -0.95 -20.20
N LYS A 368 -19.13 -0.74 -21.52
CA LYS A 368 -18.38 -1.65 -22.43
C LYS A 368 -16.87 -1.72 -22.15
N ARG A 369 -16.29 -0.67 -21.57
CA ARG A 369 -14.84 -0.57 -21.32
C ARG A 369 -14.42 -0.99 -19.91
N THR A 370 -15.37 -1.12 -18.99
CA THR A 370 -15.10 -1.37 -17.56
C THR A 370 -15.77 -2.62 -17.02
N ARG A 371 -16.95 -2.99 -17.55
CA ARG A 371 -17.67 -4.18 -17.12
C ARG A 371 -17.02 -5.44 -17.68
N ASP A 372 -16.88 -6.46 -16.84
CA ASP A 372 -16.24 -7.74 -17.15
C ASP A 372 -14.77 -7.60 -17.62
N VAL A 373 -14.12 -6.47 -17.32
CA VAL A 373 -12.69 -6.20 -17.58
C VAL A 373 -11.91 -6.30 -16.28
N GLY A 374 -10.76 -6.97 -16.30
CA GLY A 374 -9.86 -7.07 -15.15
C GLY A 374 -10.47 -7.78 -13.94
N VAL A 375 -11.37 -8.74 -14.19
CA VAL A 375 -12.09 -9.52 -13.16
C VAL A 375 -11.08 -10.23 -12.26
N LEU A 376 -11.18 -9.95 -10.95
CA LEU A 376 -10.37 -10.58 -9.93
C LEU A 376 -11.28 -11.30 -8.93
N PRO A 377 -11.28 -12.64 -8.89
CA PRO A 377 -12.07 -13.40 -7.91
C PRO A 377 -11.65 -13.11 -6.46
N PRO A 378 -12.57 -13.24 -5.48
CA PRO A 378 -12.28 -12.98 -4.06
C PRO A 378 -11.06 -13.73 -3.52
N GLU A 379 -10.97 -15.04 -3.78
CA GLU A 379 -9.88 -15.89 -3.28
C GLU A 379 -8.52 -15.50 -3.88
N GLU A 380 -8.51 -15.16 -5.16
CA GLU A 380 -7.31 -14.68 -5.86
C GLU A 380 -6.88 -13.30 -5.35
N ALA A 381 -7.83 -12.39 -5.08
CA ALA A 381 -7.53 -11.08 -4.49
C ALA A 381 -6.83 -11.22 -3.13
N ILE A 382 -7.30 -12.14 -2.28
CA ILE A 382 -6.71 -12.44 -0.97
C ILE A 382 -5.32 -13.07 -1.15
N ASN A 383 -5.18 -14.02 -2.08
CA ASN A 383 -3.93 -14.72 -2.34
C ASN A 383 -2.81 -13.80 -2.87
N TYR A 384 -3.17 -12.81 -3.69
CA TYR A 384 -2.25 -11.75 -4.14
C TYR A 384 -2.01 -10.64 -3.09
N GLY A 385 -2.63 -10.72 -1.91
CA GLY A 385 -2.46 -9.71 -0.86
C GLY A 385 -3.08 -8.36 -1.20
N VAL A 386 -4.05 -8.32 -2.11
CA VAL A 386 -4.67 -7.07 -2.59
C VAL A 386 -5.60 -6.50 -1.51
N THR A 387 -5.62 -5.17 -1.36
CA THR A 387 -6.40 -4.48 -0.32
C THR A 387 -7.28 -3.35 -0.87
N GLY A 388 -8.09 -2.74 0.02
CA GLY A 388 -8.83 -1.52 -0.27
C GLY A 388 -9.97 -1.70 -1.29
N PRO A 389 -10.22 -0.70 -2.16
CA PRO A 389 -11.32 -0.75 -3.13
C PRO A 389 -11.21 -1.90 -4.13
N VAL A 390 -10.01 -2.40 -4.40
CA VAL A 390 -9.80 -3.54 -5.30
C VAL A 390 -10.32 -4.83 -4.67
N LEU A 391 -9.95 -5.08 -3.41
CA LEU A 391 -10.43 -6.23 -2.63
C LEU A 391 -11.95 -6.18 -2.42
N ARG A 392 -12.48 -4.99 -2.07
CA ARG A 392 -13.93 -4.79 -1.90
C ARG A 392 -14.69 -4.92 -3.21
N GLY A 393 -14.14 -4.46 -4.33
CA GLY A 393 -14.73 -4.66 -5.65
C GLY A 393 -14.90 -6.14 -6.01
N SER A 394 -14.01 -6.99 -5.52
CA SER A 394 -14.04 -8.46 -5.66
C SER A 394 -15.04 -9.17 -4.74
N GLY A 395 -15.81 -8.45 -3.91
CA GLY A 395 -16.83 -9.03 -3.04
C GLY A 395 -16.37 -9.36 -1.62
N VAL A 396 -15.15 -8.99 -1.25
CA VAL A 396 -14.64 -9.22 0.12
C VAL A 396 -14.92 -8.00 0.99
N ALA A 397 -15.81 -8.14 1.97
CA ALA A 397 -16.22 -7.09 2.89
C ALA A 397 -15.15 -6.79 3.96
N TRP A 398 -14.04 -6.17 3.54
CA TRP A 398 -12.92 -5.85 4.42
C TRP A 398 -12.55 -4.36 4.40
N ASP A 399 -12.54 -3.74 5.57
CA ASP A 399 -12.06 -2.37 5.79
C ASP A 399 -11.43 -2.26 7.18
N LEU A 400 -10.18 -1.78 7.22
CA LEU A 400 -9.43 -1.66 8.47
C LEU A 400 -10.11 -0.72 9.47
N ARG A 401 -10.80 0.34 9.01
CA ARG A 401 -11.45 1.33 9.89
C ARG A 401 -12.60 0.72 10.70
N LYS A 402 -13.22 -0.36 10.20
CA LYS A 402 -14.26 -1.11 10.92
C LYS A 402 -13.70 -2.35 11.61
N ALA A 403 -12.82 -3.11 10.94
CA ALA A 403 -12.30 -4.37 11.46
C ALA A 403 -11.27 -4.19 12.59
N LEU A 404 -10.49 -3.10 12.53
CA LEU A 404 -9.46 -2.72 13.50
C LEU A 404 -9.44 -1.18 13.63
N PRO A 405 -10.47 -0.58 14.26
CA PRO A 405 -10.59 0.87 14.35
C PRO A 405 -9.36 1.53 14.98
N TYR A 406 -9.00 2.69 14.46
CA TYR A 406 -7.89 3.53 14.91
C TYR A 406 -8.34 5.00 14.93
N SER A 407 -7.63 5.89 15.65
CA SER A 407 -7.93 7.33 15.70
C SER A 407 -9.42 7.69 15.92
N SER A 408 -10.14 6.91 16.73
CA SER A 408 -11.59 7.07 16.97
C SER A 408 -12.52 6.83 15.76
N TYR A 409 -12.10 6.08 14.74
CA TYR A 409 -12.97 5.69 13.61
C TYR A 409 -14.24 4.92 14.04
N ASP A 410 -14.22 4.29 15.21
CA ASP A 410 -15.34 3.57 15.83
C ASP A 410 -16.48 4.49 16.30
N GLU A 411 -16.22 5.79 16.49
CA GLU A 411 -17.24 6.77 16.89
C GLU A 411 -18.04 7.33 15.71
N PHE A 412 -17.61 7.05 14.47
CA PHE A 412 -18.24 7.56 13.26
C PHE A 412 -19.06 6.47 12.54
N ASP A 413 -20.27 6.85 12.14
CA ASP A 413 -21.17 5.98 11.41
C ASP A 413 -20.98 6.11 9.90
N PHE A 414 -20.66 5.00 9.24
CA PHE A 414 -20.44 4.91 7.80
C PHE A 414 -20.55 3.48 7.33
N ASP A 415 -20.90 3.34 6.06
CA ASP A 415 -21.07 2.06 5.38
C ASP A 415 -19.84 1.72 4.55
N VAL A 416 -19.54 0.42 4.42
CA VAL A 416 -18.42 -0.06 3.61
C VAL A 416 -18.98 -0.61 2.29
N PRO A 417 -18.75 0.05 1.14
CA PRO A 417 -19.27 -0.43 -0.14
C PRO A 417 -18.50 -1.66 -0.62
N VAL A 418 -19.22 -2.66 -1.12
CA VAL A 418 -18.68 -3.93 -1.60
C VAL A 418 -19.25 -4.21 -3.00
N GLY A 419 -18.39 -4.63 -3.92
CA GLY A 419 -18.78 -5.06 -5.26
C GLY A 419 -19.22 -6.51 -5.30
N GLU A 420 -19.62 -7.01 -6.47
CA GLU A 420 -20.12 -8.38 -6.62
C GLU A 420 -19.29 -9.22 -7.60
N ARG A 421 -18.75 -8.59 -8.64
CA ARG A 421 -18.12 -9.23 -9.80
C ARG A 421 -16.60 -9.18 -9.78
N GLY A 422 -15.99 -8.19 -9.11
CA GLY A 422 -14.54 -8.00 -9.11
C GLY A 422 -13.96 -7.35 -10.36
N ASP A 423 -14.81 -6.81 -11.24
CA ASP A 423 -14.39 -6.09 -12.44
C ASP A 423 -14.01 -4.63 -12.15
N VAL A 424 -13.52 -3.93 -13.17
CA VAL A 424 -13.16 -2.50 -13.06
C VAL A 424 -14.38 -1.63 -12.75
N TYR A 425 -15.57 -2.00 -13.22
CA TYR A 425 -16.79 -1.24 -12.99
C TYR A 425 -17.24 -1.26 -11.52
N ASP A 426 -17.20 -2.42 -10.86
CA ASP A 426 -17.51 -2.54 -9.43
C ASP A 426 -16.51 -1.77 -8.58
N ARG A 427 -15.22 -1.83 -8.93
CA ARG A 427 -14.18 -1.02 -8.27
C ARG A 427 -14.39 0.49 -8.45
N TYR A 428 -15.05 0.89 -9.53
CA TYR A 428 -15.46 2.27 -9.76
C TYR A 428 -16.63 2.67 -8.86
N LEU A 429 -17.66 1.82 -8.77
CA LEU A 429 -18.82 2.06 -7.88
C LEU A 429 -18.40 2.14 -6.41
N VAL A 430 -17.51 1.24 -5.97
CA VAL A 430 -16.96 1.23 -4.62
C VAL A 430 -16.29 2.56 -4.30
N ARG A 431 -15.43 3.09 -5.18
CA ARG A 431 -14.75 4.37 -4.96
C ARG A 431 -15.70 5.58 -4.98
N LEU A 432 -16.72 5.56 -5.84
CA LEU A 432 -17.74 6.60 -5.85
C LEU A 432 -18.50 6.64 -4.52
N GLU A 433 -18.88 5.48 -4.00
CA GLU A 433 -19.57 5.41 -2.72
C GLU A 433 -18.66 5.77 -1.56
N GLU A 434 -17.38 5.37 -1.59
CA GLU A 434 -16.39 5.81 -0.61
C GLU A 434 -16.26 7.34 -0.55
N MET A 435 -16.36 8.06 -1.68
CA MET A 435 -16.38 9.53 -1.64
C MET A 435 -17.59 10.08 -0.87
N ARG A 436 -18.77 9.47 -0.99
CA ARG A 436 -19.95 9.88 -0.22
C ARG A 436 -19.79 9.57 1.26
N GLN A 437 -19.25 8.40 1.58
CA GLN A 437 -19.00 7.99 2.96
C GLN A 437 -17.92 8.86 3.61
N SER A 438 -16.86 9.26 2.90
CA SER A 438 -15.90 10.26 3.39
C SER A 438 -16.57 11.59 3.71
N ALA A 439 -17.42 12.11 2.82
CA ALA A 439 -18.16 13.34 3.10
C ALA A 439 -19.09 13.20 4.33
N ARG A 440 -19.70 12.03 4.52
CA ARG A 440 -20.53 11.71 5.70
C ARG A 440 -19.69 11.64 6.98
N ILE A 441 -18.49 11.06 6.93
CA ILE A 441 -17.57 11.02 8.08
C ILE A 441 -17.12 12.44 8.44
N ILE A 442 -16.67 13.23 7.47
CA ILE A 442 -16.21 14.61 7.70
C ILE A 442 -17.32 15.44 8.36
N ARG A 443 -18.58 15.29 7.94
CA ARG A 443 -19.71 15.99 8.58
C ARG A 443 -19.84 15.65 10.06
N GLN A 444 -19.78 14.36 10.40
CA GLN A 444 -19.83 13.91 11.80
C GLN A 444 -18.62 14.38 12.61
N VAL A 445 -17.44 14.43 11.98
CA VAL A 445 -16.22 14.95 12.62
C VAL A 445 -16.39 16.44 12.97
N LEU A 446 -16.97 17.26 12.08
CA LEU A 446 -17.26 18.67 12.40
C LEU A 446 -18.21 18.81 13.59
N ASP A 447 -19.25 17.98 13.67
CA ASP A 447 -20.18 17.99 14.80
C ASP A 447 -19.45 17.62 16.11
N LYS A 448 -18.58 16.61 16.08
CA LYS A 448 -17.75 16.22 17.24
C LYS A 448 -16.70 17.25 17.64
N LEU A 449 -16.11 17.95 16.68
CA LEU A 449 -15.14 19.01 16.95
C LEU A 449 -15.78 20.22 17.63
N ARG A 450 -17.06 20.51 17.36
CA ARG A 450 -17.82 21.55 18.07
C ARG A 450 -18.16 21.17 19.51
N GLU A 451 -18.33 19.87 19.78
CA GLU A 451 -18.56 19.34 21.14
C GLU A 451 -17.27 19.31 21.98
N THR A 452 -16.10 19.33 21.34
CA THR A 452 -14.80 19.15 22.01
C THR A 452 -14.09 20.49 22.23
N PRO A 453 -13.68 20.85 23.47
CA PRO A 453 -13.01 22.12 23.74
C PRO A 453 -11.75 22.34 22.90
N PRO A 454 -11.50 23.56 22.38
CA PRO A 454 -10.25 23.89 21.69
C PRO A 454 -9.01 23.75 22.58
N GLY A 455 -7.85 23.48 21.96
CA GLY A 455 -6.53 23.60 22.61
C GLY A 455 -5.85 22.30 23.07
N ASP A 456 -6.56 21.18 23.17
CA ASP A 456 -5.96 19.88 23.49
C ASP A 456 -5.54 19.12 22.20
N ILE A 457 -4.45 19.58 21.59
CA ILE A 457 -4.02 19.17 20.24
C ILE A 457 -2.79 18.25 20.21
N GLY A 458 -2.16 17.99 21.35
CA GLY A 458 -1.00 17.12 21.46
C GLY A 458 -0.70 16.72 22.89
N VAL A 459 0.09 15.66 23.06
CA VAL A 459 0.62 15.24 24.36
C VAL A 459 1.79 16.17 24.73
N ASP A 460 1.86 16.57 26.00
CA ASP A 460 2.98 17.35 26.53
C ASP A 460 4.31 16.56 26.42
N ASP A 461 5.40 17.26 26.08
CA ASP A 461 6.75 16.69 25.83
C ASP A 461 7.37 15.96 27.04
#